data_AF-A0AA50YE42-F1
#
_entry.id   AF-A0AA50YE42-F1
#
_cell.length_a   1.000
_cell.length_b   1.000
_cell.length_c   1.000
_cell.angle_alpha   90.00
_cell.angle_beta   90.00
_cell.angle_gamma   90.00
#
_symmetry.space_group_name_H-M   'P 1'
#
loop_
_entity.id
_entity.type
_entity.pdbx_description
1 polymer ?
#
loop_
_entity_poly.entity_id
_entity_poly.type
_entity_poly.pdbx_seq_one_letter_code
_entity_poly.pdbx_strand_id
1 'polypeptide(L)'
;LDLPELQGEIEEVSIKKCQEAVRRINRPVFIEDTSLCFNALKGLPGPYIKWFLDKLQPEGLHQLLTGWEDKSAEAVCTFAY
;
A
#
# COMPACT_ATOMS: atom_id res chain seq x y z
N LEU A 1 5.53 -14.79 -5.96
CA LEU A 1 4.22 -15.44 -5.74
C LEU A 1 3.17 -14.39 -6.08
N ASP A 2 2.25 -14.67 -6.99
CA ASP A 2 1.15 -13.72 -7.25
C ASP A 2 0.12 -13.87 -6.13
N LEU A 3 0.05 -12.88 -5.25
CA LEU A 3 -0.82 -12.84 -4.08
C LEU A 3 -1.94 -11.85 -4.32
N PRO A 4 -3.16 -12.12 -3.83
CA PRO A 4 -4.24 -11.15 -3.91
C PRO A 4 -3.83 -9.85 -3.20
N GLU A 5 -4.06 -8.70 -3.84
CA GLU A 5 -3.95 -7.39 -3.19
C GLU A 5 -5.21 -7.18 -2.35
N LEU A 6 -5.09 -7.48 -1.06
CA LEU A 6 -6.20 -7.42 -0.11
C LEU A 6 -6.49 -5.97 0.29
N GLN A 7 -7.74 -5.70 0.63
CA GLN A 7 -8.18 -4.38 1.13
C GLN A 7 -8.18 -4.36 2.65
N GLY A 8 -7.86 -3.20 3.21
CA GLY A 8 -7.82 -2.95 4.65
C GLY A 8 -6.78 -1.89 5.00
N GLU A 9 -6.49 -1.79 6.30
CA GLU A 9 -5.39 -0.99 6.82
C GLU A 9 -4.04 -1.64 6.52
N ILE A 10 -2.97 -0.84 6.52
CA ILE A 10 -1.61 -1.26 6.11
C ILE A 10 -1.15 -2.55 6.82
N GLU A 11 -1.35 -2.63 8.13
CA GLU A 11 -0.97 -3.79 8.93
C GLU A 11 -1.81 -5.03 8.59
N GLU A 12 -3.13 -4.86 8.43
CA GLU A 12 -4.02 -5.96 8.08
C GLU A 12 -3.71 -6.55 6.71
N VAL A 13 -3.42 -5.68 5.73
CA VAL A 13 -3.06 -6.10 4.37
C VAL A 13 -1.78 -6.93 4.42
N SER A 14 -0.76 -6.46 5.14
CA SER A 14 0.52 -7.16 5.31
C SER A 14 0.31 -8.52 5.99
N ILE A 15 -0.42 -8.57 7.11
CA ILE A 15 -0.68 -9.84 7.83
C ILE A 15 -1.39 -10.85 6.93
N LYS A 16 -2.47 -10.44 6.25
CA LYS A 16 -3.25 -11.36 5.40
C LYS A 16 -2.44 -11.83 4.19
N LYS A 17 -1.60 -10.96 3.62
CA LYS A 17 -0.70 -11.31 2.51
C LYS A 17 0.36 -12.32 2.95
N CYS A 18 0.92 -12.15 4.15
CA CYS A 18 1.88 -13.08 4.72
C CYS A 18 1.23 -14.45 4.98
N GLN A 19 0.05 -14.46 5.60
CA GLN A 19 -0.73 -15.68 5.85
C GLN A 19 -1.04 -16.45 4.56
N GLU A 20 -1.46 -15.76 3.49
CA GLU A 20 -1.71 -16.42 2.21
C GLU A 20 -0.42 -16.93 1.55
N ALA A 21 0.70 -16.21 1.72
CA ALA A 21 2.01 -16.67 1.26
C ALA A 21 2.45 -17.95 1.98
N VAL A 22 2.35 -17.99 3.31
CA VAL A 22 2.62 -19.19 4.12
C VAL A 22 1.71 -20.34 3.69
N ARG A 23 0.40 -20.08 3.50
CA ARG A 23 -0.57 -21.09 3.10
C ARG A 23 -0.22 -21.75 1.77
N ARG A 24 0.32 -20.99 0.80
CA ARG A 24 0.69 -21.50 -0.53
C ARG A 24 2.06 -22.17 -0.58
N ILE A 25 3.04 -21.62 0.14
CA ILE A 25 4.44 -22.07 0.08
C ILE A 25 4.69 -23.18 1.12
N ASN A 26 3.94 -23.20 2.22
CA ASN A 26 4.08 -24.10 3.36
C ASN A 26 5.51 -24.12 3.95
N ARG A 27 6.14 -22.93 4.00
CA ARG A 27 7.48 -22.67 4.54
C ARG A 27 7.48 -21.28 5.16
N PRO A 28 8.48 -20.93 6.00
CA PRO A 28 8.69 -19.54 6.42
C PRO A 28 8.80 -18.63 5.19
N VAL A 29 8.08 -17.51 5.24
CA VAL A 29 8.06 -16.49 4.19
C VAL A 29 8.41 -15.15 4.80
N PHE A 30 8.95 -14.26 4.00
CA PHE A 30 9.17 -12.87 4.35
C PHE A 30 8.49 -12.04 3.27
N ILE A 31 7.62 -11.12 3.68
CA ILE A 31 6.92 -10.24 2.75
C ILE A 31 7.22 -8.78 3.06
N GLU A 32 7.09 -7.96 2.04
CA GLU A 32 7.23 -6.51 2.10
C GLU A 32 6.02 -5.87 1.40
N ASP A 33 5.42 -4.89 2.05
CA ASP A 33 4.37 -4.04 1.50
C ASP A 33 4.74 -2.56 1.66
N THR A 34 4.55 -1.79 0.59
CA THR A 34 4.84 -0.35 0.56
C THR A 34 3.55 0.43 0.34
N SER A 35 3.32 1.42 1.19
CA SER A 35 2.19 2.34 1.13
C SER A 35 2.66 3.78 0.94
N LEU A 36 1.86 4.59 0.26
CA LEU A 36 2.05 6.04 0.17
C LEU A 36 0.83 6.74 0.76
N CYS A 37 1.05 7.44 1.87
CA CYS A 37 0.00 7.99 2.72
C CYS A 37 -0.02 9.51 2.60
N PHE A 38 -1.01 10.09 1.92
CA PHE A 38 -1.18 11.54 1.90
C PHE A 38 -1.96 12.00 3.14
N ASN A 39 -1.39 12.93 3.91
CA ASN A 39 -2.00 13.42 5.15
C ASN A 39 -3.35 14.10 4.87
N ALA A 40 -3.41 14.90 3.79
CA ALA A 40 -4.64 15.51 3.30
C ALA A 40 -5.75 14.50 2.95
N LEU A 41 -5.40 13.29 2.53
CA LEU A 41 -6.36 12.22 2.21
C LEU A 41 -6.49 11.20 3.34
N LYS A 42 -6.12 11.57 4.58
CA LYS A 42 -6.20 10.70 5.76
C LYS A 42 -5.49 9.36 5.55
N GLY A 43 -4.32 9.38 4.91
CA GLY A 43 -3.50 8.20 4.67
C GLY A 43 -3.77 7.48 3.33
N LEU A 44 -4.75 7.92 2.53
CA LEU A 44 -4.92 7.40 1.17
C LEU A 44 -3.86 7.99 0.20
N PRO A 45 -3.53 7.28 -0.90
CA PRO A 45 -4.04 5.96 -1.30
C PRO A 45 -3.53 4.80 -0.44
N GLY A 46 -2.52 5.00 0.41
CA GLY A 46 -2.04 4.01 1.37
C GLY A 46 -1.60 2.71 0.67
N PRO A 47 -2.10 1.53 1.08
CA PRO A 47 -1.72 0.25 0.48
C PRO A 47 -2.20 0.11 -0.97
N TYR A 48 -3.07 1.00 -1.46
CA TYR A 48 -3.58 0.98 -2.83
C TYR A 48 -2.70 1.71 -3.83
N ILE A 49 -1.53 2.23 -3.40
CA ILE A 49 -0.66 3.08 -4.23
C ILE A 49 -0.31 2.46 -5.58
N LYS A 50 -0.15 1.13 -5.66
CA LYS A 50 0.10 0.41 -6.92
C LYS A 50 -0.93 0.75 -8.01
N TRP A 51 -2.21 0.72 -7.66
CA TRP A 51 -3.30 0.99 -8.59
C TRP A 51 -3.42 2.47 -8.94
N PHE A 52 -3.23 3.34 -7.94
CA PHE A 52 -3.26 4.78 -8.16
C PHE A 52 -2.11 5.21 -9.07
N LEU A 53 -0.91 4.69 -8.86
CA LEU A 53 0.25 4.98 -9.71
C LEU A 53 0.04 4.46 -11.14
N ASP A 54 -0.46 3.23 -11.31
CA ASP A 54 -0.76 2.67 -12.65
C ASP A 54 -1.76 3.52 -13.44
N LYS A 55 -2.83 3.99 -12.79
CA LYS A 55 -3.89 4.75 -13.47
C LYS A 55 -3.61 6.23 -13.62
N LEU A 56 -2.98 6.85 -12.63
CA LEU A 56 -2.82 8.30 -12.56
C LEU A 56 -1.44 8.75 -12.98
N GLN A 57 -0.44 7.87 -12.93
CA GLN A 57 0.97 8.20 -13.09
C GLN A 57 1.44 9.22 -12.00
N PRO A 58 2.74 9.50 -11.87
CA PRO A 58 3.22 10.44 -10.85
C PRO A 58 2.55 11.82 -10.92
N GLU A 59 2.27 12.31 -12.13
CA GLU A 59 1.63 13.61 -12.35
C GLU A 59 0.20 13.62 -11.80
N GLY A 60 -0.57 12.56 -12.03
CA GLY A 60 -1.93 12.46 -11.52
C GLY A 60 -1.99 12.27 -10.01
N LEU A 61 -1.00 11.61 -9.40
CA LEU A 61 -0.86 11.54 -7.93
C LEU A 61 -0.66 12.94 -7.32
N HIS A 62 0.17 13.77 -7.92
CA HIS A 62 0.32 15.16 -7.50
C HIS A 62 -0.98 15.96 -7.73
N GLN A 63 -1.63 15.78 -8.88
CA GLN A 63 -2.89 16.47 -9.19
C GLN A 63 -4.03 16.11 -8.23
N LEU A 64 -4.08 14.89 -7.68
CA LEU A 64 -5.05 14.50 -6.65
C LEU A 64 -5.02 15.44 -5.44
N LEU A 65 -3.86 16.00 -5.13
CA LEU A 65 -3.69 16.89 -4.00
C LEU A 65 -4.00 18.35 -4.32
N THR A 66 -4.27 18.74 -5.58
CA THR A 66 -4.40 20.15 -6.00
C THR A 66 -5.35 20.96 -5.11
N GLY A 67 -6.49 20.39 -4.71
CA GLY A 67 -7.50 21.06 -3.87
C GLY A 67 -7.20 21.12 -2.37
N TRP A 68 -6.05 20.59 -1.92
CA TRP A 68 -5.67 20.54 -0.51
C TRP A 68 -4.49 21.47 -0.24
N GLU A 69 -4.48 22.18 0.89
CA GLU A 69 -3.30 22.98 1.28
C GLU A 69 -2.14 22.08 1.70
N ASP A 70 -2.45 21.02 2.47
CA ASP A 70 -1.47 20.05 2.92
C ASP A 70 -1.04 19.11 1.78
N LYS A 71 0.26 19.10 1.48
CA LYS A 71 0.92 18.24 0.48
C LYS A 71 1.84 17.20 1.11
N SER A 72 1.89 17.14 2.44
CA SER A 72 2.75 16.21 3.15
C SER A 72 2.27 14.77 2.97
N ALA A 73 3.24 13.88 2.91
CA ALA A 73 3.03 12.47 2.63
C ALA A 73 4.07 11.63 3.36
N GLU A 74 3.70 10.40 3.70
CA GLU A 74 4.58 9.41 4.28
C GLU A 74 4.67 8.18 3.38
N ALA A 75 5.88 7.71 3.13
CA ALA A 75 6.13 6.39 2.55
C ALA A 75 6.31 5.40 3.70
N VAL A 76 5.41 4.43 3.80
CA VAL A 76 5.42 3.42 4.86
C VAL A 76 5.80 2.09 4.25
N CYS A 77 6.84 1.46 4.81
CA CYS A 77 7.25 0.12 4.46
C CYS A 77 6.97 -0.82 5.63
N THR A 78 6.23 -1.89 5.37
CA THR A 78 5.85 -2.88 6.38
C THR A 78 6.43 -4.24 5.99
N PHE A 79 7.12 -4.86 6.93
CA PHE A 79 7.60 -6.23 6.81
C PHE A 79 6.74 -7.15 7.67
N ALA A 80 6.36 -8.30 7.12
CA ALA A 80 5.70 -9.36 7.88
C ALA A 80 6.40 -10.70 7.62
N TYR A 81 6.46 -11.51 8.68
CA TYR A 81 7.17 -12.78 8.76
C TYR A 81 6.33 -13.80 9.53
#